data_AF-W9R2V6-F1
#
_entry.id   AF-W9R2V6-F1
#
_cell.length_a   1.000
_cell.length_b   1.000
_cell.length_c   1.000
_cell.angle_alpha   90.00
_cell.angle_beta   90.00
_cell.angle_gamma   90.00
#
_symmetry.space_group_name_H-M   'P 1'
#
loop_
_entity.id
_entity.type
_entity.pdbx_description
1 polymer ?
#
loop_
_entity_poly.entity_id
_entity_poly.type
_entity_poly.pdbx_seq_one_letter_code
_entity_poly.pdbx_strand_id
1 'polypeptide(L)'
;MGIATFYTADFDLTGQLVWPGAMLLNDYLSKNADLLKGCSVIELGSGVGITGILCSRFCRQVVLTDHNEEVLKARISSRKTRMGTF
;
A
#
# COMPACT_ATOMS: atom_id res chain seq x y z
N MET A 1 -10.67 24.36 -21.43
CA MET A 1 -10.05 23.33 -22.30
C MET A 1 -8.56 23.36 -22.01
N GLY A 2 -8.09 22.50 -21.11
CA GLY A 2 -6.70 22.48 -20.63
C GLY A 2 -6.21 21.04 -20.64
N ILE A 3 -5.23 20.81 -21.49
CA ILE A 3 -4.61 19.54 -21.89
C ILE A 3 -4.20 18.66 -20.70
N ALA A 4 -4.56 17.38 -20.78
CA ALA A 4 -4.16 16.35 -19.83
C ALA A 4 -2.64 16.09 -19.96
N THR A 5 -1.88 16.36 -18.90
CA THR A 5 -0.48 15.96 -18.82
C THR A 5 -0.44 14.46 -18.52
N PHE A 6 -0.24 13.65 -19.55
CA PHE A 6 0.04 12.23 -19.40
C PHE A 6 1.42 12.08 -18.75
N TYR A 7 1.45 11.67 -17.48
CA TYR A 7 2.69 11.33 -16.79
C TYR A 7 3.30 10.08 -17.45
N THR A 8 4.38 10.27 -18.19
CA THR A 8 5.27 9.18 -18.62
C THR A 8 5.98 8.66 -17.37
N ALA A 9 5.58 7.48 -16.89
CA ALA A 9 6.22 6.85 -15.74
C ALA A 9 7.41 6.02 -16.22
N ASP A 10 8.62 6.41 -15.80
CA ASP A 10 9.81 5.59 -15.91
C ASP A 10 9.64 4.32 -15.07
N PHE A 11 10.05 3.17 -15.63
CA PHE A 11 9.86 1.85 -15.01
C PHE A 11 10.50 1.70 -13.62
N ASP A 12 11.44 2.58 -13.24
CA ASP A 12 12.07 2.64 -11.90
C ASP A 12 11.27 3.39 -10.83
N LEU A 13 10.30 4.24 -11.21
CA LEU A 13 9.56 5.12 -10.28
C LEU A 13 8.12 4.64 -9.98
N THR A 14 7.60 3.68 -10.73
CA THR A 14 6.23 3.16 -10.57
C THR A 14 6.02 2.43 -9.22
N GLY A 15 7.09 1.88 -8.64
CA GLY A 15 7.08 1.28 -7.31
C GLY A 15 7.02 2.28 -6.15
N GLN A 16 7.28 3.57 -6.41
CA GLN A 16 7.25 4.67 -5.44
C GLN A 16 6.01 5.56 -5.58
N LEU A 17 5.28 5.42 -6.70
CA LEU A 17 4.04 6.15 -6.94
C LEU A 17 2.86 5.42 -6.30
N VAL A 18 2.08 6.16 -5.50
CA VAL A 18 0.83 5.64 -4.96
C VAL A 18 -0.18 5.58 -6.09
N TRP A 19 -0.63 4.38 -6.43
CA TRP A 19 -1.65 4.17 -7.46
C TRP A 19 -2.97 4.83 -7.02
N PRO A 20 -3.71 5.50 -7.93
CA PRO A 20 -5.01 6.09 -7.59
C PRO A 20 -5.99 5.10 -6.94
N GLY A 21 -5.92 3.82 -7.34
CA GLY A 21 -6.70 2.75 -6.71
C GLY A 21 -6.39 2.55 -5.23
N ALA A 22 -5.12 2.67 -4.82
CA ALA A 22 -4.72 2.61 -3.42
C ALA A 22 -5.24 3.81 -2.61
N MET A 23 -5.31 5.00 -3.23
CA MET A 23 -5.91 6.18 -2.57
C MET A 23 -7.41 5.97 -2.33
N LEU A 24 -8.14 5.47 -3.33
CA LEU A 24 -9.58 5.18 -3.20
C LEU A 24 -9.84 4.09 -2.15
N LEU A 25 -9.04 3.03 -2.16
CA LEU A 25 -9.13 1.96 -1.15
C LEU A 25 -8.85 2.50 0.26
N ASN A 26 -7.83 3.35 0.42
CA ASN A 26 -7.52 3.96 1.70
C ASN A 26 -8.64 4.88 2.20
N ASP A 27 -9.24 5.68 1.33
CA ASP A 27 -10.38 6.52 1.69
C ASP A 27 -11.58 5.66 2.14
N TYR A 28 -11.89 4.59 1.40
CA TYR A 28 -12.95 3.65 1.77
C TYR A 28 -12.68 2.98 3.12
N LEU A 29 -11.48 2.43 3.32
CA LEU A 29 -11.11 1.73 4.55
C LEU A 29 -11.04 2.68 5.75
N SER A 30 -10.60 3.92 5.55
CA SER A 30 -10.58 4.94 6.62
C SER A 30 -12.00 5.28 7.09
N LYS A 31 -12.97 5.33 6.16
CA LYS A 31 -14.39 5.55 6.47
C LYS A 31 -15.08 4.33 7.08
N ASN A 32 -14.51 3.14 6.90
CA ASN A 32 -15.07 1.86 7.36
C ASN A 32 -14.07 1.08 8.23
N ALA A 33 -13.31 1.79 9.08
CA ALA A 33 -12.20 1.22 9.84
C ALA A 33 -12.61 0.06 10.79
N ASP A 34 -13.88 0.00 11.16
CA ASP A 34 -14.44 -1.11 11.95
C ASP A 34 -14.30 -2.47 11.26
N LEU A 35 -14.31 -2.51 9.91
CA LEU A 35 -14.06 -3.72 9.13
C LEU A 35 -12.67 -4.32 9.38
N LEU A 36 -11.73 -3.51 9.86
CA LEU A 36 -10.33 -3.89 10.04
C LEU A 36 -10.00 -4.26 11.49
N LYS A 37 -10.88 -3.96 12.44
CA LYS A 37 -10.62 -4.13 13.87
C LYS A 37 -10.37 -5.60 14.21
N GLY A 38 -9.17 -5.89 14.71
CA GLY A 38 -8.78 -7.25 15.14
C GLY A 38 -8.44 -8.23 14.01
N CYS A 39 -8.64 -7.84 12.74
CA CYS A 39 -8.33 -8.68 11.59
C CYS A 39 -6.81 -8.89 11.41
N SER A 40 -6.47 -9.96 10.70
CA SER A 40 -5.14 -10.14 10.11
C SER A 40 -5.26 -9.96 8.60
N VAL A 41 -4.47 -9.06 8.02
CA VAL A 41 -4.58 -8.66 6.60
C VAL A 41 -3.31 -9.00 5.85
N ILE A 42 -3.45 -9.36 4.57
CA ILE A 42 -2.35 -9.48 3.62
C ILE A 42 -2.59 -8.54 2.43
N GLU A 43 -1.62 -7.70 2.10
CA GLU A 43 -1.65 -6.81 0.94
C GLU A 43 -0.72 -7.36 -0.15
N LEU A 44 -1.32 -7.80 -1.25
CA LEU A 44 -0.62 -8.30 -2.44
C LEU A 44 -0.30 -7.13 -3.39
N GLY A 45 0.92 -7.09 -3.92
CA GLY A 45 1.35 -5.98 -4.80
C GLY A 45 1.37 -4.64 -4.06
N SER A 46 1.88 -4.67 -2.83
CA SER A 46 1.77 -3.56 -1.87
C SER A 46 2.52 -2.29 -2.27
N GLY A 47 3.44 -2.34 -3.24
CA GLY A 47 4.24 -1.17 -3.59
C GLY A 47 4.96 -0.62 -2.34
N VAL A 48 4.89 0.71 -2.17
CA VAL A 48 5.36 1.42 -0.96
C VAL A 48 4.68 0.99 0.36
N GLY A 49 3.54 0.30 0.29
CA GLY A 49 2.85 -0.28 1.45
C GLY A 49 1.87 0.66 2.16
N ILE A 50 1.42 1.73 1.52
CA ILE A 50 0.59 2.77 2.17
C ILE A 50 -0.73 2.23 2.72
N THR A 51 -1.40 1.31 2.00
CA THR A 51 -2.66 0.69 2.44
C THR A 51 -2.43 -0.19 3.66
N GLY A 52 -1.41 -1.05 3.63
CA GLY A 52 -1.12 -1.92 4.73
C GLY A 52 -0.65 -1.19 5.99
N ILE A 53 -0.01 -0.02 5.84
CA ILE A 53 0.30 0.88 6.96
C ILE A 53 -0.98 1.47 7.56
N LEU A 54 -1.94 1.90 6.74
CA LEU A 54 -3.24 2.34 7.22
C LEU A 54 -3.92 1.21 7.99
N CYS A 55 -3.97 0.00 7.42
CA CYS A 55 -4.57 -1.17 8.04
C CYS A 55 -3.91 -1.53 9.37
N SER A 56 -2.58 -1.36 9.51
CA SER A 56 -1.86 -1.73 10.74
C SER A 56 -2.29 -0.94 11.98
N ARG A 57 -2.92 0.22 11.79
CA ARG A 57 -3.50 1.02 12.89
C ARG A 57 -4.68 0.32 13.57
N PHE A 58 -5.44 -0.47 12.81
CA PHE A 58 -6.69 -1.09 13.27
C PHE A 58 -6.58 -2.62 13.40
N CYS A 59 -5.76 -3.24 12.54
CA CYS A 59 -5.55 -4.67 12.50
C CYS A 59 -4.63 -5.17 13.62
N ARG A 60 -4.74 -6.47 13.91
CA ARG A 60 -3.82 -7.19 14.79
C ARG A 60 -2.47 -7.40 14.11
N GLN A 61 -2.49 -7.79 12.84
CA GLN A 61 -1.31 -8.07 12.05
C GLN A 61 -1.55 -7.72 10.58
N VAL A 62 -0.53 -7.21 9.91
CA VAL A 62 -0.56 -6.96 8.46
C VAL A 62 0.68 -7.58 7.81
N VAL A 63 0.51 -8.23 6.67
CA VAL A 63 1.60 -8.76 5.85
C VAL A 63 1.61 -7.98 4.54
N LEU A 64 2.77 -7.40 4.20
CA LEU A 64 2.96 -6.68 2.94
C LEU A 64 3.79 -7.53 2.00
N THR A 65 3.29 -7.76 0.79
CA THR A 65 4.00 -8.56 -0.22
C THR A 65 4.05 -7.83 -1.56
N ASP A 66 5.14 -8.00 -2.30
CA ASP A 66 5.32 -7.49 -3.66
C ASP A 66 6.43 -8.30 -4.33
N HIS A 67 6.51 -8.24 -5.65
CA HIS A 67 7.55 -8.95 -6.39
C HIS A 67 8.86 -8.15 -6.45
N ASN A 68 8.81 -6.82 -6.33
CA ASN A 68 9.96 -5.97 -6.58
C ASN A 68 10.78 -5.71 -5.30
N GLU A 69 12.04 -6.15 -5.29
CA GLU A 69 12.96 -5.99 -4.15
C GLU A 69 13.37 -4.54 -3.87
N GLU A 70 13.45 -3.68 -4.90
CA GLU A 70 13.76 -2.25 -4.70
C GLU A 70 12.61 -1.53 -4.00
N VAL A 71 11.39 -1.97 -4.27
CA VAL A 71 10.20 -1.51 -3.55
C VAL A 71 10.22 -2.00 -2.10
N LEU A 72 10.81 -3.18 -1.81
CA LEU A 72 10.98 -3.68 -0.42
C LEU A 72 11.90 -2.78 0.41
N LYS A 73 12.92 -2.17 -0.22
CA LYS A 73 13.84 -1.24 0.45
C LYS A 73 13.21 0.12 0.78
N ALA A 74 12.25 0.58 -0.02
CA ALA A 74 11.59 1.88 0.16
C ALA A 74 10.37 1.86 1.12
N ARG A 75 10.04 0.71 1.73
CA ARG A 75 8.84 0.57 2.58
C ARG A 75 8.97 1.28 3.92
N ILE A 76 7.87 1.95 4.31
CA ILE A 76 7.72 2.48 5.66
C ILE A 76 7.26 1.34 6.58
N SER A 77 8.16 0.86 7.43
CA SER A 77 7.88 -0.26 8.35
C SER A 77 7.18 0.21 9.62
N SER A 78 6.13 -0.51 10.02
CA SER A 78 5.50 -0.43 11.35
C SER A 78 5.75 -1.72 12.14
N ARG A 79 5.77 -1.67 13.48
CA ARG A 79 6.00 -2.88 14.31
C ARG A 79 4.98 -4.01 14.09
N LYS A 80 3.79 -3.71 13.53
CA LYS A 80 2.73 -4.69 13.25
C LYS A 80 2.75 -5.24 11.82
N THR A 81 3.59 -4.69 10.95
CA THR A 81 3.74 -5.15 9.56
C THR A 81 4.87 -6.15 9.45
N ARG A 82 4.62 -7.31 8.84
CA ARG A 82 5.65 -8.29 8.44
C ARG A 82 5.81 -8.25 6.93
N MET A 83 7.04 -8.30 6.46
CA MET A 83 7.35 -8.36 5.02
C MET A 83 7.44 -9.81 4.56
N GLY A 84 6.90 -10.09 3.37
CA GLY A 84 7.02 -11.39 2.74
C GLY A 84 7.20 -11.25 1.22
N THR A 85 8.01 -12.12 0.64
CA THR A 85 8.10 -12.35 -0.80
C THR A 85 7.34 -13.64 -1.12
N PHE A 86 6.64 -13.68 -2.24
CA PHE A 86 6.06 -14.91 -2.80
C PHE A 86 6.90 -15.37 -3.98
#